data_AF-A0A838KSS3-F1
#
_entry.id   AF-A0A838KSS3-F1
#
_cell.length_a   1.000
_cell.length_b   1.000
_cell.length_c   1.000
_cell.angle_alpha   90.00
_cell.angle_beta   90.00
_cell.angle_gamma   90.00
#
_symmetry.space_group_name_H-M   'P 1'
#
loop_
_entity.id
_entity.type
_entity.pdbx_description
1 polymer ?
#
loop_
_entity_poly.entity_id
_entity_poly.type
_entity_poly.pdbx_seq_one_letter_code
_entity_poly.pdbx_strand_id
1 'polypeptide(L)'
;MLETADELQAMQDLLDSSHAEATDHLRDIIDDNRTLRAREIAALMTGMRVLSFATVTARGEPRISALDGHFMHGRWTISTSRTSAKGRHLRRQPAVSLACIEGEELAFFTHGRVEFLTEDHPDFDEVHTHWTDFYGSSPMSWGDVALMRVNPTWMVGYALRREQLLAARSVAPEPRG
;
A
#
# COMPACT_ATOMS: atom_id res chain seq x y z
N MET A 1 2.23 -7.87 -13.02
CA MET A 1 1.87 -8.19 -11.63
C MET A 1 3.07 -8.88 -11.02
N LEU A 2 3.43 -8.54 -9.79
CA LEU A 2 4.65 -8.99 -9.11
C LEU A 2 4.34 -10.07 -8.07
N GLU A 3 3.07 -10.22 -7.73
CA GLU A 3 2.55 -11.13 -6.73
C GLU A 3 2.42 -12.55 -7.26
N THR A 4 2.82 -13.51 -6.43
CA THR A 4 2.57 -14.94 -6.59
C THR A 4 1.12 -15.28 -6.22
N ALA A 5 0.68 -16.49 -6.58
CA ALA A 5 -0.67 -16.96 -6.23
C ALA A 5 -0.88 -17.04 -4.70
N ASP A 6 0.13 -17.49 -3.96
CA ASP A 6 0.06 -17.63 -2.51
C ASP A 6 -0.01 -16.26 -1.81
N GLU A 7 0.74 -15.28 -2.31
CA GLU A 7 0.68 -13.90 -1.80
C GLU A 7 -0.68 -13.25 -2.06
N LEU A 8 -1.27 -13.50 -3.24
CA LEU A 8 -2.61 -13.01 -3.56
C LEU A 8 -3.67 -13.67 -2.67
N GLN A 9 -3.53 -14.95 -2.36
CA GLN A 9 -4.45 -15.63 -1.44
C GLN A 9 -4.31 -15.06 -0.03
N ALA A 10 -3.10 -14.91 0.50
CA ALA A 10 -2.87 -14.33 1.82
C ALA A 10 -3.39 -12.88 1.92
N MET A 11 -3.23 -12.10 0.84
CA MET A 11 -3.80 -10.76 0.73
C MET A 11 -5.33 -10.79 0.72
N GLN A 12 -5.94 -11.73 0.00
CA GLN A 12 -7.40 -11.89 -0.04
C GLN A 12 -7.95 -12.21 1.35
N ASP A 13 -7.31 -13.14 2.07
CA ASP A 13 -7.69 -13.51 3.44
C ASP A 13 -7.64 -12.29 4.37
N LEU A 14 -6.61 -11.44 4.24
CA LEU A 14 -6.48 -10.21 5.03
C LEU A 14 -7.53 -9.15 4.64
N LEU A 15 -7.88 -9.00 3.37
CA LEU A 15 -8.94 -8.09 2.93
C LEU A 15 -10.30 -8.54 3.50
N ASP A 16 -10.58 -9.84 3.43
CA ASP A 16 -11.84 -10.40 3.91
C ASP A 16 -11.94 -10.29 5.44
N SER A 17 -10.87 -10.58 6.18
CA SER A 17 -10.86 -10.40 7.64
C SER A 17 -11.01 -8.92 8.04
N SER A 18 -10.29 -8.03 7.35
CA SER A 18 -10.32 -6.59 7.59
C SER A 18 -11.71 -5.99 7.38
N HIS A 19 -12.42 -6.46 6.35
CA HIS A 19 -13.78 -6.05 6.04
C HIS A 19 -14.80 -6.65 7.02
N ALA A 20 -14.68 -7.94 7.35
CA ALA A 20 -15.57 -8.62 8.29
C ALA A 20 -15.52 -8.02 9.71
N GLU A 21 -14.35 -7.58 10.16
CA GLU A 21 -14.14 -6.92 11.46
C GLU A 21 -14.52 -5.43 11.45
N ALA A 22 -14.82 -4.86 10.28
CA ALA A 22 -15.16 -3.46 10.17
C ALA A 22 -16.56 -3.13 10.73
N THR A 23 -16.74 -1.87 11.10
CA THR A 23 -18.02 -1.37 11.60
C THR A 23 -19.12 -1.48 10.54
N ASP A 24 -20.37 -1.58 10.98
CA ASP A 24 -21.55 -1.62 10.10
C ASP A 24 -21.53 -0.46 9.10
N HIS A 25 -21.18 0.75 9.57
CA HIS A 25 -21.11 1.92 8.71
C HIS A 25 -20.09 1.77 7.56
N LEU A 26 -18.92 1.17 7.81
CA LEU A 26 -17.95 0.93 6.74
C LEU A 26 -18.46 -0.12 5.77
N ARG A 27 -19.04 -1.22 6.28
CA ARG A 27 -19.58 -2.31 5.46
C ARG A 27 -20.78 -1.87 4.61
N ASP A 28 -21.55 -0.89 5.07
CA ASP A 28 -22.63 -0.27 4.30
C ASP A 28 -22.10 0.58 3.12
N ILE A 29 -20.93 1.21 3.28
CA ILE A 29 -20.31 2.04 2.22
C ILE A 29 -19.53 1.18 1.22
N ILE A 30 -18.72 0.27 1.75
CA ILE A 30 -17.86 -0.65 1.01
C ILE A 30 -18.54 -2.01 1.04
N ASP A 31 -19.72 -2.10 0.44
CA ASP A 31 -20.47 -3.36 0.37
C ASP A 31 -19.79 -4.37 -0.58
N ASP A 32 -20.42 -5.54 -0.73
CA ASP A 32 -19.94 -6.52 -1.69
C ASP A 32 -19.82 -5.91 -3.09
N ASN A 33 -20.73 -5.07 -3.58
CA ASN A 33 -20.59 -4.54 -4.94
C ASN A 33 -19.39 -3.59 -5.13
N ARG A 34 -18.85 -3.04 -4.04
CA ARG A 34 -17.80 -2.01 -4.04
C ARG A 34 -16.45 -2.47 -3.49
N THR A 35 -16.38 -3.62 -2.82
CA THR A 35 -15.11 -4.22 -2.39
C THR A 35 -14.25 -4.62 -3.60
N LEU A 36 -12.95 -4.33 -3.56
CA LEU A 36 -11.97 -4.84 -4.52
C LEU A 36 -11.30 -6.11 -4.00
N ARG A 37 -11.05 -7.08 -4.91
CA ARG A 37 -10.33 -8.33 -4.61
C ARG A 37 -8.81 -8.16 -4.70
N ALA A 38 -8.05 -9.09 -4.12
CA ALA A 38 -6.59 -9.03 -4.08
C ALA A 38 -5.95 -8.89 -5.47
N ARG A 39 -6.37 -9.70 -6.46
CA ARG A 39 -5.85 -9.59 -7.84
C ARG A 39 -6.22 -8.27 -8.51
N GLU A 40 -7.41 -7.76 -8.23
CA GLU A 40 -7.87 -6.48 -8.77
C GLU A 40 -7.03 -5.34 -8.22
N ILE A 41 -6.77 -5.35 -6.91
CA ILE A 41 -5.91 -4.35 -6.27
C ILE A 41 -4.49 -4.45 -6.81
N ALA A 42 -3.89 -5.65 -6.88
CA ALA A 42 -2.54 -5.82 -7.41
C ALA A 42 -2.41 -5.31 -8.86
N ALA A 43 -3.41 -5.57 -9.70
CA ALA A 43 -3.44 -5.05 -11.07
C ALA A 43 -3.63 -3.52 -11.10
N LEU A 44 -4.58 -2.97 -10.34
CA LEU A 44 -4.87 -1.54 -10.28
C LEU A 44 -3.73 -0.71 -9.68
N MET A 45 -2.97 -1.28 -8.74
CA MET A 45 -1.87 -0.61 -8.05
C MET A 45 -0.51 -0.75 -8.74
N THR A 46 -0.47 -1.36 -9.94
CA THR A 46 0.77 -1.45 -10.72
C THR A 46 1.29 -0.05 -11.09
N GLY A 47 2.58 0.18 -10.84
CA GLY A 47 3.28 1.45 -11.04
C GLY A 47 3.46 2.26 -9.76
N MET A 48 3.93 3.51 -9.89
CA MET A 48 4.00 4.44 -8.76
C MET A 48 2.62 4.98 -8.44
N ARG A 49 2.32 5.09 -7.14
CA ARG A 49 1.14 5.76 -6.60
C ARG A 49 1.55 6.79 -5.57
N VAL A 50 0.86 7.94 -5.60
CA VAL A 50 0.99 8.94 -4.53
C VAL A 50 0.10 8.52 -3.37
N LEU A 51 0.72 8.29 -2.23
CA LEU A 51 0.07 7.85 -1.00
C LEU A 51 -0.12 9.02 -0.06
N SER A 52 -1.31 9.12 0.53
CA SER A 52 -1.50 9.87 1.76
C SER A 52 -0.99 9.02 2.92
N PHE A 53 0.15 9.40 3.53
CA PHE A 53 0.87 8.58 4.50
C PHE A 53 0.91 9.24 5.88
N ALA A 54 0.35 8.54 6.87
CA ALA A 54 0.26 8.99 8.25
C ALA A 54 1.31 8.32 9.15
N THR A 55 1.97 9.13 9.96
CA THR A 55 2.90 8.72 11.01
C THR A 55 2.48 9.35 12.34
N VAL A 56 3.05 8.88 13.45
CA VAL A 56 2.76 9.39 14.79
C VAL A 56 4.02 10.00 15.40
N THR A 57 3.90 11.20 15.98
CA THR A 57 5.03 11.82 16.70
C THR A 57 5.31 11.08 18.00
N ALA A 58 6.45 11.39 18.64
CA ALA A 58 6.77 10.86 19.96
C ALA A 58 5.74 11.23 21.05
N ARG A 59 4.90 12.25 20.82
CA ARG A 59 3.82 12.66 21.73
C ARG A 59 2.46 12.04 21.39
N GLY A 60 2.39 11.14 20.42
CA GLY A 60 1.13 10.51 20.01
C GLY A 60 0.32 11.33 18.99
N GLU A 61 0.88 12.40 18.43
CA GLU A 61 0.13 13.26 17.48
C GLU A 61 0.23 12.68 16.06
N PRO A 62 -0.89 12.59 15.32
CA PRO A 62 -0.85 12.15 13.92
C PRO A 62 -0.23 13.24 13.02
N ARG A 63 0.56 12.82 12.02
CA ARG A 63 1.17 13.67 10.99
C ARG A 63 1.00 13.01 9.63
N ILE A 64 0.52 13.77 8.66
CA ILE A 64 0.26 13.28 7.30
C ILE A 64 1.16 13.97 6.28
N SER A 65 1.53 13.25 5.24
CA SER A 65 2.32 13.75 4.11
C SER A 65 2.15 12.85 2.90
N ALA A 66 2.43 13.36 1.70
CA ALA A 66 2.48 12.54 0.49
C ALA A 66 3.79 11.74 0.41
N LEU A 67 3.73 10.51 -0.09
CA LEU A 67 4.87 9.68 -0.46
C LEU A 67 4.60 8.95 -1.77
N ASP A 68 5.66 8.71 -2.54
CA ASP A 68 5.59 7.73 -3.62
C ASP A 68 5.60 6.33 -2.99
N GLY A 69 4.72 5.47 -3.50
CA GLY A 69 4.61 4.07 -3.10
C GLY A 69 4.47 3.15 -4.31
N HIS A 70 5.06 1.96 -4.20
CA HIS A 70 4.91 0.89 -5.17
C HIS A 70 4.34 -0.33 -4.47
N PHE A 71 3.28 -0.91 -5.02
CA PHE A 71 2.67 -2.12 -4.49
C PHE A 71 3.32 -3.36 -5.14
N MET A 72 3.89 -4.23 -4.30
CA MET A 72 4.58 -5.45 -4.71
C MET A 72 4.39 -6.51 -3.62
N HIS A 73 4.24 -7.78 -3.99
CA HIS A 73 4.13 -8.89 -3.02
C HIS A 73 3.04 -8.67 -1.97
N GLY A 74 1.94 -8.01 -2.35
CA GLY A 74 0.83 -7.69 -1.45
C GLY A 74 1.16 -6.60 -0.41
N ARG A 75 2.25 -5.85 -0.58
CA ARG A 75 2.77 -4.88 0.38
C ARG A 75 3.17 -3.58 -0.31
N TRP A 76 3.15 -2.48 0.44
CA TRP A 76 3.68 -1.21 -0.06
C TRP A 76 5.17 -1.11 0.21
N THR A 77 5.95 -0.82 -0.83
CA THR A 77 7.30 -0.28 -0.69
C THR A 77 7.24 1.23 -0.83
N ILE A 78 7.98 1.94 0.03
CA ILE A 78 8.01 3.41 0.10
C ILE A 78 9.44 3.87 0.33
N SER A 79 9.71 5.14 0.02
CA SER A 79 11.00 5.76 0.33
C SER A 79 10.86 7.15 0.93
N THR A 80 11.80 7.52 1.78
CA THR A 80 11.93 8.91 2.27
C THR A 80 13.30 9.17 2.86
N SER A 81 13.66 10.44 3.05
CA SER A 81 14.91 10.76 3.74
C SER A 81 14.87 10.31 5.20
N ARG A 82 15.94 9.66 5.70
CA ARG A 82 16.08 9.28 7.12
C ARG A 82 16.01 10.47 8.06
N THR A 83 16.46 11.65 7.62
CA THR A 83 16.45 12.86 8.45
C THR A 83 15.15 13.66 8.36
N SER A 84 14.19 13.23 7.53
CA SER A 84 12.87 13.84 7.48
C SER A 84 12.10 13.65 8.80
N ALA A 85 11.06 14.48 9.02
CA ALA A 85 10.20 14.33 10.20
C ALA A 85 9.59 12.92 10.30
N LYS A 86 9.02 12.41 9.21
CA LYS A 86 8.48 11.04 9.15
C LYS A 86 9.57 9.98 9.33
N GLY A 87 10.77 10.15 8.78
CA GLY A 87 11.89 9.23 9.00
C GLY A 87 12.28 9.13 10.48
N ARG A 88 12.26 10.26 11.20
CA ARG A 88 12.43 10.29 12.66
C ARG A 88 11.28 9.63 13.41
N HIS A 89 10.03 9.83 12.96
CA HIS A 89 8.85 9.20 13.57
C HIS A 89 8.92 7.67 13.45
N LEU A 90 9.16 7.16 12.23
CA LEU A 90 9.15 5.72 11.92
C LEU A 90 10.20 4.93 12.68
N ARG A 91 11.37 5.52 12.97
CA ARG A 91 12.38 4.88 13.82
C ARG A 91 11.94 4.68 15.27
N ARG A 92 11.00 5.49 15.76
CA ARG A 92 10.47 5.41 17.13
C ARG A 92 9.14 4.66 17.20
N GLN A 93 8.28 4.86 16.20
CA GLN A 93 6.96 4.28 16.10
C GLN A 93 6.72 3.84 14.65
N PRO A 94 6.84 2.54 14.35
CA PRO A 94 6.64 2.04 12.99
C PRO A 94 5.17 1.89 12.59
N ALA A 95 4.22 2.05 13.51
CA ALA A 95 2.80 1.98 13.18
C ALA A 95 2.37 3.12 12.25
N VAL A 96 1.70 2.78 11.15
CA VAL A 96 1.30 3.71 10.09
C VAL A 96 -0.09 3.39 9.55
N SER A 97 -0.71 4.42 8.98
CA SER A 97 -1.88 4.30 8.12
C SER A 97 -1.57 5.00 6.80
N LEU A 98 -2.01 4.43 5.68
CA LEU A 98 -1.88 5.05 4.38
C LEU A 98 -3.14 4.84 3.54
N ALA A 99 -3.33 5.74 2.59
CA ALA A 99 -4.41 5.68 1.62
C ALA A 99 -3.89 6.03 0.22
N CYS A 100 -4.22 5.21 -0.77
CA CYS A 100 -4.18 5.57 -2.17
C CYS A 100 -5.62 5.93 -2.58
N ILE A 101 -5.87 7.18 -2.99
CA ILE A 101 -7.22 7.67 -3.31
C ILE A 101 -7.19 8.33 -4.69
N GLU A 102 -8.09 7.89 -5.58
CA GLU A 102 -8.27 8.45 -6.91
C GLU A 102 -9.69 9.03 -7.02
N GLY A 103 -9.83 10.30 -6.65
CA GLY A 103 -11.13 10.98 -6.60
C GLY A 103 -12.14 10.23 -5.73
N GLU A 104 -13.35 10.07 -6.24
CA GLU A 104 -14.39 9.24 -5.61
C GLU A 104 -14.41 7.80 -6.18
N GLU A 105 -13.62 7.52 -7.21
CA GLU A 105 -13.73 6.28 -7.99
C GLU A 105 -13.09 5.10 -7.28
N LEU A 106 -11.94 5.33 -6.63
CA LEU A 106 -11.14 4.29 -5.98
C LEU A 106 -10.51 4.80 -4.69
N ALA A 107 -10.53 3.94 -3.67
CA ALA A 107 -9.71 4.10 -2.48
C ALA A 107 -9.12 2.75 -2.08
N PHE A 108 -7.86 2.74 -1.68
CA PHE A 108 -7.21 1.59 -1.08
C PHE A 108 -6.55 2.04 0.23
N PHE A 109 -7.09 1.54 1.34
CA PHE A 109 -6.64 1.86 2.67
C PHE A 109 -5.79 0.73 3.22
N THR A 110 -4.68 1.08 3.88
CA THR A 110 -3.80 0.11 4.52
C THR A 110 -3.39 0.63 5.89
N HIS A 111 -3.42 -0.24 6.90
CA HIS A 111 -2.80 -0.02 8.19
C HIS A 111 -1.77 -1.10 8.44
N GLY A 112 -0.68 -0.76 9.11
CA GLY A 112 0.38 -1.71 9.32
C GLY A 112 1.59 -1.14 10.02
N ARG A 113 2.72 -1.81 9.82
CA ARG A 113 4.00 -1.45 10.44
C ARG A 113 5.08 -1.32 9.38
N VAL A 114 5.88 -0.26 9.49
CA VAL A 114 7.06 -0.07 8.65
C VAL A 114 8.19 -0.99 9.10
N GLU A 115 8.82 -1.60 8.11
CA GLU A 115 10.08 -2.31 8.17
C GLU A 115 11.10 -1.57 7.28
N PHE A 116 12.31 -1.35 7.78
CA PHE A 116 13.38 -0.72 7.00
C PHE A 116 14.11 -1.81 6.20
N LEU A 117 14.25 -1.58 4.90
CA LEU A 117 15.00 -2.45 4.01
C LEU A 117 16.43 -1.92 3.96
N THR A 118 17.29 -2.41 4.86
CA THR A 118 18.73 -2.18 4.81
C THR A 118 19.37 -3.12 3.78
N GLU A 119 20.62 -2.88 3.37
CA GLU A 119 21.30 -3.66 2.31
C GLU A 119 21.40 -5.16 2.63
N ASP A 120 21.39 -5.52 3.91
CA ASP A 120 21.41 -6.88 4.45
C ASP A 120 20.02 -7.54 4.53
N HIS A 121 18.96 -6.80 4.22
CA HIS A 121 17.60 -7.35 4.19
C HIS A 121 17.39 -8.19 2.91
N PRO A 122 16.80 -9.40 2.99
CA PRO A 122 16.67 -10.31 1.85
C PRO A 122 15.95 -9.70 0.63
N ASP A 123 14.95 -8.85 0.90
CA ASP A 123 14.14 -8.21 -0.16
C ASP A 123 14.73 -6.87 -0.64
N PHE A 124 15.91 -6.46 -0.16
CA PHE A 124 16.49 -5.16 -0.52
C PHE A 124 16.79 -5.07 -2.01
N ASP A 125 17.50 -6.05 -2.56
CA ASP A 125 17.98 -6.00 -3.94
C ASP A 125 16.84 -5.93 -4.96
N GLU A 126 15.76 -6.69 -4.73
CA GLU A 126 14.58 -6.68 -5.59
C GLU A 126 13.88 -5.32 -5.56
N VAL A 127 13.62 -4.79 -4.35
CA VAL A 127 12.94 -3.49 -4.20
C VAL A 127 13.82 -2.37 -4.75
N HIS A 128 15.12 -2.40 -4.47
CA HIS A 128 16.08 -1.43 -4.99
C HIS A 128 16.14 -1.44 -6.52
N THR A 129 16.17 -2.63 -7.13
CA THR A 129 16.16 -2.78 -8.60
C THR A 129 14.87 -2.23 -9.20
N HIS A 130 13.71 -2.63 -8.66
CA HIS A 130 12.41 -2.15 -9.13
C HIS A 130 12.29 -0.61 -9.09
N TRP A 131 12.71 0.00 -7.98
CA TRP A 131 12.71 1.45 -7.85
C TRP A 131 13.72 2.10 -8.82
N THR A 132 14.91 1.50 -8.98
CA THR A 132 15.93 2.01 -9.91
C THR A 132 15.43 1.99 -11.35
N ASP A 133 14.77 0.91 -11.76
CA ASP A 133 14.21 0.76 -13.10
C ASP A 133 13.09 1.77 -13.35
N PHE A 134 12.22 2.01 -12.36
CA PHE A 134 11.12 2.97 -12.49
C PHE A 134 11.61 4.42 -12.60
N TYR A 135 12.57 4.82 -11.76
CA TYR A 135 13.05 6.22 -11.70
C TYR A 135 14.28 6.49 -12.60
N GLY A 136 14.86 5.47 -13.24
CA GLY A 136 16.06 5.58 -14.06
C GLY A 136 17.34 5.88 -13.29
N SER A 137 17.29 5.89 -11.95
CA SER A 137 18.45 6.09 -11.07
C SER A 137 18.21 5.44 -9.71
N SER A 138 19.30 5.01 -9.07
CA SER A 138 19.25 4.39 -7.74
C SER A 138 18.64 5.36 -6.72
N PRO A 139 17.63 4.95 -5.92
CA PRO A 139 17.11 5.78 -4.83
C PRO A 139 18.19 6.21 -3.83
N MET A 140 19.25 5.40 -3.69
CA MET A 140 20.37 5.70 -2.80
C MET A 140 21.25 6.86 -3.30
N SER A 141 21.11 7.24 -4.58
CA SER A 141 21.81 8.40 -5.15
C SER A 141 21.14 9.73 -4.81
N TRP A 142 19.92 9.73 -4.26
CA TRP A 142 19.15 10.94 -3.95
C TRP A 142 19.48 11.54 -2.58
N GLY A 143 20.55 11.07 -1.94
CA GLY A 143 21.00 11.47 -0.61
C GLY A 143 20.69 10.41 0.45
N ASP A 144 20.41 10.84 1.68
CA ASP A 144 20.16 9.94 2.82
C ASP A 144 18.73 9.36 2.80
N VAL A 145 18.44 8.52 1.80
CA VAL A 145 17.12 7.88 1.54
C VAL A 145 17.05 6.50 2.15
N ALA A 146 15.97 6.20 2.86
CA ALA A 146 15.62 4.86 3.31
C ALA A 146 14.57 4.25 2.38
N LEU A 147 14.84 3.02 1.91
CA LEU A 147 13.81 2.12 1.40
C LEU A 147 13.14 1.41 2.58
N MET A 148 11.83 1.28 2.49
CA MET A 148 11.00 0.70 3.54
C MET A 148 9.86 -0.09 2.92
N ARG A 149 9.35 -1.03 3.71
CA ARG A 149 8.14 -1.79 3.41
C ARG A 149 7.10 -1.57 4.50
N VAL A 150 5.83 -1.52 4.12
CA VAL A 150 4.71 -1.55 5.05
C VAL A 150 4.19 -2.98 5.08
N ASN A 151 4.33 -3.63 6.23
CA ASN A 151 3.74 -4.92 6.52
C ASN A 151 2.29 -4.70 6.97
N PRO A 152 1.29 -5.03 6.13
CA PRO A 152 -0.11 -4.73 6.40
C PRO A 152 -0.62 -5.60 7.55
N THR A 153 -1.41 -5.00 8.43
CA THR A 153 -2.20 -5.70 9.45
C THR A 153 -3.70 -5.52 9.24
N TRP A 154 -4.08 -4.59 8.36
CA TRP A 154 -5.46 -4.35 7.93
C TRP A 154 -5.45 -3.69 6.56
N MET A 155 -6.36 -4.09 5.68
CA MET A 155 -6.51 -3.54 4.33
C MET A 155 -7.96 -3.53 3.88
N VAL A 156 -8.37 -2.50 3.13
CA VAL A 156 -9.64 -2.55 2.39
C VAL A 156 -9.52 -1.78 1.07
N GLY A 157 -9.96 -2.41 -0.01
CA GLY A 157 -10.06 -1.80 -1.33
C GLY A 157 -11.52 -1.47 -1.66
N TYR A 158 -11.74 -0.29 -2.20
CA TYR A 158 -13.04 0.25 -2.56
C TYR A 158 -13.02 0.76 -4.00
N ALA A 159 -14.11 0.50 -4.73
CA ALA A 159 -14.42 1.18 -5.98
C ALA A 159 -15.90 1.55 -6.05
N LEU A 160 -16.21 2.81 -6.35
CA LEU A 160 -17.60 3.32 -6.41
C LEU A 160 -18.43 2.55 -7.46
N ARG A 161 -17.83 2.31 -8.62
CA ARG A 161 -18.41 1.54 -9.74
C ARG A 161 -17.41 0.49 -10.18
N ARG A 162 -17.19 -0.53 -9.33
CA ARG A 162 -16.16 -1.58 -9.51
C ARG A 162 -16.03 -2.08 -10.95
N GLU A 163 -17.10 -2.59 -11.54
CA GLU A 163 -17.04 -3.15 -12.91
C GLU A 163 -16.59 -2.13 -13.95
N GLN A 164 -17.09 -0.88 -13.86
CA GLN A 164 -16.72 0.18 -14.79
C GLN A 164 -15.26 0.60 -14.60
N LEU A 165 -14.80 0.71 -13.36
CA LEU A 165 -13.40 0.99 -13.05
C LEU A 165 -12.48 -0.10 -13.62
N LEU A 166 -12.79 -1.36 -13.35
CA LEU A 166 -11.98 -2.49 -13.82
C LEU A 166 -11.94 -2.55 -15.35
N ALA A 167 -13.08 -2.39 -16.01
CA ALA A 167 -13.14 -2.32 -17.48
C ALA A 167 -12.32 -1.14 -18.03
N ALA A 168 -12.45 0.05 -17.45
CA ALA A 168 -11.70 1.24 -17.86
C ALA A 168 -10.18 1.08 -17.70
N ARG A 169 -9.75 0.28 -16.71
CA ARG A 169 -8.33 -0.01 -16.45
C ARG A 169 -7.85 -1.32 -17.08
N SER A 170 -8.67 -1.98 -17.90
CA SER A 170 -8.37 -3.27 -18.54
C SER A 170 -7.97 -4.35 -17.53
N VAL A 171 -8.59 -4.35 -16.34
CA VAL A 171 -8.42 -5.35 -15.30
C VAL A 171 -9.57 -6.34 -15.37
N ALA A 172 -9.27 -7.64 -15.41
CA ALA A 172 -10.29 -8.67 -15.41
C ALA A 172 -10.96 -8.73 -14.03
N PRO A 173 -12.31 -8.69 -13.94
CA PRO A 173 -13.01 -8.83 -12.67
C PRO A 173 -12.85 -10.26 -12.15
N GLU A 174 -12.62 -10.38 -10.84
CA GLU A 174 -12.68 -11.68 -10.19
C GLU A 174 -14.14 -12.08 -9.90
N PRO A 175 -14.50 -13.36 -10.13
CA PRO A 175 -15.81 -13.88 -9.76
C PRO A 175 -16.06 -13.71 -8.26
N ARG A 176 -17.31 -13.39 -7.92
CA ARG A 176 -17.79 -13.54 -6.54
C ARG A 176 -18.37 -14.95 -6.43
N GLY A 177 -17.87 -15.72 -5.46
CA GLY A 177 -18.42 -17.04 -5.13
C GLY A 177 -19.82 -16.93 -4.54
#